data_AF-A0A738XH59-F1
#
_entry.id   AF-A0A738XH59-F1
#
_cell.length_a   1.000
_cell.length_b   1.000
_cell.length_c   1.000
_cell.angle_alpha   90.00
_cell.angle_beta   90.00
_cell.angle_gamma   90.00
#
_symmetry.space_group_name_H-M   'P 1'
#
loop_
_entity.id
_entity.type
_entity.pdbx_description
1 polymer ?
#
loop_
_entity_poly.entity_id
_entity_poly.type
_entity_poly.pdbx_seq_one_letter_code
_entity_poly.pdbx_strand_id
1 'polypeptide(L)'
;MKQSLGLLEVSGLALAISCADVMAKAASITLVGLEKTHGSGWTVIKITGDVASIQAAIITGASFADQRHGLIAHKVIARPGDGILAVIPESAPAIAQAAPIKEPQLPEVQQDLSPLISCNLCLDPACKRQKGEPRTQCLHSGKRGDA
;
A
#
# COMPACT_ATOMS: atom_id res chain seq x y z
N MET A 1 15.07 18.88 22.97
CA MET A 1 14.51 17.84 23.86
C MET A 1 14.98 16.48 23.37
N LYS A 2 15.41 15.56 24.24
CA LYS A 2 15.78 14.20 23.81
C LYS A 2 14.50 13.43 23.47
N GLN A 3 14.45 12.81 22.29
CA GLN A 3 13.31 12.01 21.87
C GLN A 3 13.27 10.67 22.62
N SER A 4 12.07 10.18 22.91
CA SER A 4 11.86 8.83 23.45
C SER A 4 12.00 7.79 22.34
N LEU A 5 12.32 6.56 22.74
CA LEU A 5 12.41 5.41 21.84
C LEU A 5 11.38 4.35 22.23
N GLY A 6 10.63 3.87 21.25
CA GLY A 6 9.78 2.69 21.37
C GLY A 6 10.31 1.55 20.51
N LEU A 7 10.25 0.35 21.06
CA LEU A 7 10.65 -0.90 20.42
C LEU A 7 9.49 -1.90 20.53
N LEU A 8 9.05 -2.46 19.42
CA LEU A 8 8.06 -3.54 19.37
C LEU A 8 8.60 -4.66 18.50
N GLU A 9 8.81 -5.83 19.07
CA GLU A 9 9.27 -7.03 18.37
C GLU A 9 8.11 -8.00 18.16
N VAL A 10 7.95 -8.44 16.92
CA VAL A 10 6.88 -9.35 16.51
C VAL A 10 7.38 -10.46 15.59
N SER A 11 6.62 -11.55 15.52
CA SER A 11 6.89 -12.66 14.59
C SER A 11 6.45 -12.30 13.18
N GLY A 12 7.42 -12.16 12.28
CA GLY A 12 7.20 -11.97 10.85
C GLY A 12 7.09 -10.50 10.42
N LEU A 13 7.60 -10.21 9.23
CA LEU A 13 7.61 -8.87 8.65
C LEU A 13 6.20 -8.34 8.35
N ALA A 14 5.28 -9.20 7.90
CA ALA A 14 3.92 -8.79 7.59
C ALA A 14 3.19 -8.24 8.82
N LEU A 15 3.30 -8.97 9.96
CA LEU A 15 2.75 -8.50 11.23
C LEU A 15 3.44 -7.21 11.69
N ALA A 16 4.76 -7.09 11.49
CA ALA A 16 5.49 -5.88 11.84
C ALA A 16 5.00 -4.65 11.08
N ILE A 17 4.74 -4.78 9.78
CA ILE A 17 4.18 -3.71 8.95
C ILE A 17 2.76 -3.35 9.41
N SER A 18 1.91 -4.34 9.71
CA SER A 18 0.56 -4.08 10.23
C SER A 18 0.58 -3.39 11.60
N CYS A 19 1.48 -3.78 12.49
CA CYS A 19 1.65 -3.13 13.79
C CYS A 19 2.14 -1.69 13.61
N ALA A 20 3.12 -1.45 12.73
CA ALA A 20 3.62 -0.12 12.43
C ALA A 20 2.51 0.83 11.93
N ASP A 21 1.63 0.37 11.06
CA ASP A 21 0.47 1.13 10.58
C ASP A 21 -0.50 1.49 11.73
N VAL A 22 -0.85 0.52 12.58
CA VAL A 22 -1.71 0.75 13.74
C VAL A 22 -1.08 1.71 14.73
N MET A 23 0.22 1.57 15.01
CA MET A 23 0.98 2.43 15.91
C MET A 23 1.03 3.88 15.41
N ALA A 24 1.30 4.08 14.12
CA ALA A 24 1.35 5.40 13.49
C ALA A 24 -0.03 6.09 13.42
N LYS A 25 -1.12 5.32 13.36
CA LYS A 25 -2.50 5.83 13.45
C LYS A 25 -2.93 6.18 14.88
N ALA A 26 -2.34 5.50 15.89
CA ALA A 26 -2.72 5.68 17.28
C ALA A 26 -2.12 6.92 17.94
N ALA A 27 -0.91 7.34 17.52
CA ALA A 27 -0.21 8.46 18.14
C ALA A 27 0.74 9.16 17.16
N SER A 28 1.15 10.39 17.50
CA SER A 28 2.12 11.16 16.73
C SER A 28 3.54 10.64 16.96
N ILE A 29 3.98 9.74 16.09
CA ILE A 29 5.29 9.08 16.17
C ILE A 29 6.01 9.11 14.82
N THR A 30 7.33 8.94 14.85
CA THR A 30 8.16 8.73 13.66
C THR A 30 8.61 7.28 13.61
N LEU A 31 8.38 6.61 12.48
CA LEU A 31 8.91 5.27 12.22
C LEU A 31 10.38 5.39 11.80
N VAL A 32 11.28 4.97 12.69
CA VAL A 32 12.74 4.96 12.44
C VAL A 32 13.12 3.80 11.54
N GLY A 33 12.48 2.64 11.73
CA GLY A 33 12.75 1.50 10.89
C GLY A 33 12.20 0.17 11.35
N LEU A 34 12.32 -0.81 10.44
CA LEU A 34 12.04 -2.22 10.68
C LEU A 34 13.34 -3.00 10.55
N GLU A 35 13.68 -3.77 11.57
CA GLU A 35 14.92 -4.54 11.63
C GLU A 35 14.60 -6.03 11.78
N LYS A 36 15.07 -6.85 10.85
CA LYS A 36 14.91 -8.31 10.93
C LYS A 36 15.98 -8.88 11.83
N THR A 37 15.60 -9.78 12.73
CA THR A 37 16.57 -10.53 13.54
C THR A 37 17.22 -11.62 12.70
N HIS A 38 18.46 -11.98 13.03
CA HIS A 38 19.17 -13.12 12.43
C HIS A 38 18.65 -14.45 13.01
N GLY A 39 17.38 -14.79 12.72
CA GLY A 39 16.75 -16.03 13.17
C GLY A 39 15.31 -15.85 13.65
N SER A 40 14.57 -16.96 13.74
CA SER A 40 13.18 -17.05 14.24
C SER A 40 12.11 -16.24 13.47
N GLY A 41 12.52 -15.52 12.43
CA GLY A 41 11.61 -14.69 11.63
C GLY A 41 11.09 -13.48 12.37
N TRP A 42 11.73 -13.03 13.45
CA TRP A 42 11.27 -11.86 14.21
C TRP A 42 11.69 -10.56 13.52
N THR A 43 10.90 -9.51 13.79
CA THR A 43 11.14 -8.18 13.25
C THR A 43 10.85 -7.16 14.34
N VAL A 44 11.82 -6.26 14.56
CA VAL A 44 11.72 -5.16 15.51
C VAL A 44 11.29 -3.89 14.79
N ILE A 45 10.24 -3.27 15.29
CA ILE A 45 9.74 -1.96 14.89
C ILE A 45 10.34 -0.92 15.83
N LYS A 46 10.97 0.11 15.27
CA LYS A 46 11.67 1.16 16.00
C LYS A 46 10.96 2.49 15.74
N ILE A 47 10.53 3.17 16.80
CA ILE A 47 9.77 4.42 16.71
C ILE A 47 10.33 5.49 17.65
N THR A 48 10.27 6.76 17.25
CA THR A 48 10.68 7.91 18.08
C THR A 48 9.56 8.94 18.19
N GLY A 49 9.58 9.72 19.29
CA GLY A 49 8.53 10.70 19.60
C GLY A 49 8.64 11.24 21.02
N ASP A 50 7.60 11.91 21.49
CA ASP A 50 7.45 12.21 22.92
C ASP A 50 7.07 10.96 23.71
N VAL A 51 7.32 10.98 25.03
CA VAL A 51 7.12 9.81 25.90
C VAL A 51 5.67 9.31 25.85
N ALA A 52 4.70 10.22 25.83
CA ALA A 52 3.28 9.86 25.88
C ALA A 52 2.83 9.23 24.56
N SER A 53 3.22 9.81 23.42
CA SER A 53 2.93 9.24 22.09
C SER A 53 3.57 7.87 21.91
N ILE A 54 4.83 7.68 22.33
CA ILE A 54 5.49 6.36 22.28
C ILE A 54 4.75 5.34 23.17
N GLN A 55 4.36 5.72 24.38
CA GLN A 55 3.62 4.85 25.29
C GLN A 55 2.28 4.39 24.66
N ALA A 56 1.51 5.33 24.11
CA ALA A 56 0.23 5.06 23.46
C ALA A 56 0.39 4.16 22.22
N ALA A 57 1.37 4.45 21.37
CA ALA A 57 1.69 3.63 20.20
C ALA A 57 2.05 2.19 20.61
N ILE A 58 2.97 2.01 21.57
CA ILE A 58 3.43 0.68 22.00
C ILE A 58 2.30 -0.14 22.61
N ILE A 59 1.44 0.45 23.46
CA ILE A 59 0.28 -0.26 24.04
C ILE A 59 -0.65 -0.77 22.92
N THR A 60 -0.95 0.09 21.94
CA THR A 60 -1.86 -0.25 20.83
C THR A 60 -1.25 -1.32 19.93
N GLY A 61 0.02 -1.16 19.55
CA GLY A 61 0.74 -2.12 18.71
C GLY A 61 0.94 -3.48 19.39
N ALA A 62 1.30 -3.50 20.68
CA ALA A 62 1.47 -4.73 21.44
C ALA A 62 0.15 -5.49 21.57
N SER A 63 -0.96 -4.80 21.87
CA SER A 63 -2.28 -5.42 21.92
C SER A 63 -2.69 -6.01 20.56
N PHE A 64 -2.43 -5.32 19.45
CA PHE A 64 -2.74 -5.79 18.10
C PHE A 64 -1.91 -7.04 17.71
N ALA A 65 -0.64 -7.07 18.10
CA ALA A 65 0.27 -8.20 17.89
C ALA A 65 -0.11 -9.42 18.75
N ASP A 66 -0.50 -9.19 20.01
CA ASP A 66 -0.90 -10.23 20.96
C ASP A 66 -2.18 -10.97 20.48
N GLN A 67 -3.17 -10.22 19.99
CA GLN A 67 -4.38 -10.78 19.36
C GLN A 67 -4.09 -11.68 18.15
N ARG A 68 -2.90 -11.57 17.55
CA ARG A 68 -2.46 -12.37 16.40
C ARG A 68 -1.43 -13.43 16.80
N HIS A 69 -1.22 -13.64 18.10
CA HIS A 69 -0.24 -14.56 18.65
C HIS A 69 1.18 -14.36 18.12
N GLY A 70 1.54 -13.10 17.82
CA GLY A 70 2.83 -12.77 17.23
C GLY A 70 3.60 -11.71 18.00
N LEU A 71 3.19 -11.35 19.21
CA LEU A 71 3.95 -10.48 20.10
C LEU A 71 5.15 -11.25 20.68
N ILE A 72 6.36 -10.70 20.55
CA ILE A 72 7.59 -11.26 21.15
C ILE A 72 8.01 -10.42 22.35
N ALA A 73 8.19 -9.11 22.15
CA ALA A 73 8.60 -8.18 23.20
C ALA A 73 8.20 -6.74 22.86
N HIS A 74 8.11 -5.88 23.88
CA HIS A 74 7.97 -4.44 23.67
C HIS A 74 8.68 -3.64 24.77
N LYS A 75 9.16 -2.45 24.45
CA LYS A 75 9.83 -1.55 25.42
C LYS A 75 9.65 -0.08 25.06
N VAL A 76 9.45 0.73 26.09
CA VAL A 76 9.54 2.19 26.03
C VAL A 76 10.77 2.65 26.80
N ILE A 77 11.56 3.52 26.18
CA ILE A 77 12.72 4.18 26.77
C ILE A 77 12.46 5.68 26.70
N ALA A 78 11.94 6.25 27.78
CA ALA A 78 11.54 7.66 27.87
C ALA A 78 12.72 8.63 27.66
N ARG A 79 13.93 8.22 28.04
CA ARG A 79 15.15 9.01 27.88
C ARG A 79 16.31 8.10 27.51
N PRO A 80 16.50 7.81 26.21
CA PRO A 80 17.65 7.03 25.75
C PRO A 80 18.97 7.66 26.21
N GLY A 81 19.94 6.81 26.55
CA GLY A 81 21.30 7.25 26.86
C GLY A 81 21.95 7.96 25.67
N ASP A 82 22.96 8.77 25.94
CA ASP A 82 23.71 9.44 24.88
C ASP A 82 24.33 8.43 23.92
N GLY A 83 24.27 8.72 22.62
CA GLY A 83 24.76 7.84 21.56
C GLY A 83 23.83 6.68 21.15
N ILE A 84 22.83 6.29 21.97
CA ILE A 84 21.94 5.17 21.64
C ILE A 84 21.19 5.40 20.32
N LEU A 85 20.62 6.59 20.12
CA LEU A 85 19.88 6.90 18.91
C LEU A 85 20.78 6.91 17.65
N ALA A 86 22.08 7.20 17.79
CA ALA A 86 23.01 7.21 16.66
C ALA A 86 23.40 5.81 16.19
N VAL A 87 23.28 4.81 17.06
CA VAL A 87 23.60 3.40 16.74
C VAL A 87 22.40 2.69 16.13
N ILE A 88 21.20 3.21 16.30
CA ILE A 88 19.99 2.62 15.71
C ILE A 88 19.97 2.96 14.22
N PRO A 89 20.12 1.96 13.32
CA PRO A 89 20.07 2.24 11.90
C PRO A 89 18.66 2.71 11.55
N GLU A 90 18.56 3.95 11.10
CA GLU A 90 17.37 4.46 10.45
C GLU A 90 17.30 3.75 9.10
N SER A 91 16.41 2.77 8.99
CA SER A 91 16.13 2.19 7.69
C SER A 91 15.25 3.22 7.00
N ALA A 92 15.88 4.19 6.32
CA ALA A 92 15.17 5.21 5.59
C ALA A 92 14.08 4.52 4.79
N PRO A 93 12.79 4.78 5.04
CA PRO A 93 11.80 4.39 4.06
C PRO A 93 12.23 5.18 2.83
N ALA A 94 12.46 4.50 1.71
CA ALA A 94 12.63 5.14 0.42
C ALA A 94 11.30 5.77 0.02
N ILE A 95 10.82 6.72 0.82
CA ILE A 95 9.88 7.73 0.39
C ILE A 95 10.77 8.63 -0.45
N ALA A 96 10.94 8.25 -1.71
CA ALA A 96 11.08 9.27 -2.74
C ALA A 96 10.00 10.28 -2.39
N GLN A 97 10.42 11.48 -1.97
CA GLN A 97 9.50 12.60 -1.79
C GLN A 97 8.58 12.51 -2.98
N ALA A 98 7.29 12.29 -2.75
CA ALA A 98 6.34 12.42 -3.83
C ALA A 98 6.45 13.88 -4.23
N ALA A 99 7.32 14.15 -5.22
CA ALA A 99 7.26 15.35 -6.00
C ALA A 99 5.77 15.53 -6.29
N PRO A 100 5.20 16.73 -6.09
CA PRO A 100 3.78 16.95 -6.26
C PRO A 100 3.38 16.27 -7.56
N ILE A 101 2.56 15.21 -7.44
CA ILE A 101 2.11 14.46 -8.60
C ILE A 101 1.31 15.49 -9.36
N LYS A 102 1.93 16.09 -10.38
CA LYS A 102 1.22 16.91 -11.33
C LYS A 102 0.18 15.97 -11.88
N GLU A 103 -1.08 16.28 -11.57
CA GLU A 103 -2.26 15.52 -11.98
C GLU A 103 -2.00 15.02 -13.39
N PRO A 104 -2.05 13.69 -13.66
CA PRO A 104 -1.68 13.18 -14.96
C PRO A 104 -2.54 13.90 -15.99
N GLN A 105 -1.91 14.76 -16.78
CA GLN A 105 -2.52 15.24 -18.00
C GLN A 105 -2.58 14.00 -18.87
N LEU A 106 -3.73 13.31 -18.80
CA LEU A 106 -4.09 12.30 -19.76
C LEU A 106 -3.73 12.88 -21.13
N PRO A 107 -2.90 12.21 -21.95
CA PRO A 107 -2.72 12.65 -23.31
C PRO A 107 -4.11 12.80 -23.89
N GLU A 108 -4.41 13.97 -24.46
CA GLU A 108 -5.61 14.14 -25.26
C GLU A 108 -5.56 13.02 -26.29
N VAL A 109 -6.38 11.99 -26.05
CA VAL A 109 -6.54 10.90 -26.99
C VAL A 109 -7.14 11.57 -28.20
N GLN A 110 -6.30 11.83 -29.21
CA GLN A 110 -6.77 12.12 -30.55
C GLN A 110 -7.58 10.90 -30.94
N GLN A 111 -8.90 11.05 -30.79
CA GLN A 111 -9.86 10.04 -31.19
C GLN A 111 -9.71 9.92 -32.70
N ASP A 112 -8.93 8.95 -33.15
CA ASP A 112 -9.01 8.49 -34.53
C ASP A 112 -10.46 8.04 -34.73
N LEU A 113 -11.23 8.90 -35.41
CA LEU A 113 -12.61 8.68 -35.80
C LEU A 113 -12.66 7.62 -36.90
N SER A 114 -12.24 6.40 -36.58
CA SER A 114 -12.67 5.22 -37.33
C SER A 114 -14.17 5.02 -37.06
N PRO A 115 -15.01 4.88 -38.09
CA PRO A 115 -16.45 4.76 -37.91
C PRO A 115 -16.77 3.57 -36.99
N LEU A 116 -17.65 3.78 -36.02
CA LEU A 116 -18.12 2.75 -35.09
C LEU A 116 -18.66 1.56 -35.88
N ILE A 117 -17.85 0.50 -36.00
CA ILE A 117 -18.29 -0.76 -36.57
C ILE A 117 -19.21 -1.41 -35.53
N SER A 118 -20.51 -1.23 -35.72
CA SER A 118 -21.56 -1.74 -34.84
C SER A 118 -21.59 -3.27 -34.80
N CYS A 119 -21.43 -3.92 -35.97
CA CYS A 119 -21.60 -5.35 -36.15
C CYS A 119 -20.33 -6.04 -36.66
N ASN A 120 -19.65 -6.80 -35.79
CA ASN A 120 -18.46 -7.59 -36.14
C ASN A 120 -18.74 -8.82 -37.05
N LEU A 121 -19.95 -8.97 -37.60
CA LEU A 121 -20.28 -10.07 -38.53
C LEU A 121 -20.37 -9.62 -39.99
N CYS A 122 -20.80 -8.38 -40.25
CA CYS A 122 -20.92 -7.84 -41.60
C CYS A 122 -20.07 -6.60 -41.83
N LEU A 123 -19.49 -6.04 -40.77
CA LEU A 123 -18.61 -4.85 -40.79
C LEU A 123 -19.22 -3.61 -41.46
N ASP A 124 -20.54 -3.59 -41.64
CA ASP A 124 -21.26 -2.46 -42.21
C ASP A 124 -21.59 -1.43 -41.11
N PRO A 125 -21.12 -0.18 -41.23
CA PRO A 125 -21.39 0.88 -40.26
C PRO A 125 -22.87 1.29 -40.18
N ALA A 126 -23.70 0.99 -41.19
CA ALA A 126 -25.14 1.21 -41.16
C ALA A 126 -25.91 0.08 -40.45
N CYS A 127 -25.25 -1.04 -40.11
CA CYS A 127 -25.87 -2.09 -39.33
C CYS A 127 -26.14 -1.56 -37.91
N LYS A 128 -27.30 -1.86 -37.33
CA LYS A 128 -27.62 -1.44 -35.94
C LYS A 128 -27.33 -2.51 -34.90
N ARG A 129 -27.01 -3.74 -35.34
CA ARG A 129 -26.72 -4.87 -34.46
C ARG A 129 -25.44 -4.63 -33.68
N GLN A 130 -25.45 -4.88 -32.38
CA GLN A 130 -24.29 -4.78 -31.48
C GLN A 130 -23.71 -6.16 -31.11
N LYS A 131 -22.50 -6.16 -30.54
CA LYS A 131 -21.85 -7.39 -30.07
C LYS A 131 -22.63 -7.99 -28.90
N GLY A 132 -23.16 -9.20 -29.10
CA GLY A 132 -23.99 -9.93 -28.12
C GLY A 132 -25.43 -10.15 -28.58
N GLU A 133 -25.91 -9.37 -29.55
CA GLU A 133 -27.25 -9.50 -30.10
C GLU A 133 -27.38 -10.62 -31.14
N PRO A 134 -28.56 -11.26 -31.27
CA PRO A 134 -28.77 -12.38 -32.18
C PRO A 134 -28.51 -11.98 -33.64
N ARG A 135 -27.94 -12.91 -34.43
CA ARG A 135 -27.55 -12.67 -35.83
C ARG A 135 -28.71 -12.24 -36.73
N THR A 136 -29.95 -12.61 -36.39
CA THR A 136 -31.17 -12.22 -37.11
C THR A 136 -31.36 -10.71 -37.17
N GLN A 137 -30.80 -9.95 -36.23
CA GLN A 137 -30.86 -8.49 -36.20
C GLN A 137 -29.80 -7.83 -37.09
N CYS A 138 -28.91 -8.60 -37.72
CA CYS A 138 -27.98 -8.08 -38.71
C CYS A 138 -28.73 -7.74 -40.01
N LEU A 139 -28.43 -6.58 -40.60
CA LEU A 139 -28.93 -6.17 -41.93
C LEU A 139 -28.61 -7.21 -43.01
N HIS A 140 -27.49 -7.93 -42.86
CA HIS A 140 -27.00 -8.96 -43.77
C HIS A 140 -27.27 -10.38 -43.29
N SER A 141 -28.23 -10.59 -42.39
CA SER A 141 -28.54 -11.91 -41.82
C SER A 141 -28.79 -13.00 -42.87
N GLY A 142 -29.29 -12.65 -44.06
CA GLY A 142 -29.53 -13.54 -45.20
C GLY A 142 -28.35 -13.78 -46.16
N LYS A 143 -27.24 -13.04 -46.06
CA LYS A 143 -26.04 -13.27 -46.89
C LYS A 143 -25.00 -14.01 -46.03
N ARG A 144 -24.84 -15.32 -46.26
CA ARG A 144 -23.67 -16.06 -45.73
C ARG A 144 -22.44 -15.58 -46.48
N GLY A 145 -21.39 -15.24 -45.74
CA GLY A 145 -20.18 -14.62 -46.30
C GLY A 145 -19.50 -15.49 -47.35
N ASP A 146 -19.11 -14.87 -48.45
CA ASP A 146 -17.89 -15.24 -49.13
C ASP A 146 -16.76 -14.43 -48.48
N ALA A 147 -15.66 -15.13 -48.21
CA ALA A 147 -14.55 -14.74 -47.33
C ALA A 147 -13.96 -13.35 -47.58
#